data_AF-A0A7K2C3R4-F1
#
_entry.id   AF-A0A7K2C3R4-F1
#
_cell.length_a   1.000
_cell.length_b   1.000
_cell.length_c   1.000
_cell.angle_alpha   90.00
_cell.angle_beta   90.00
_cell.angle_gamma   90.00
#
_symmetry.space_group_name_H-M   'P 1'
#
loop_
_entity.id
_entity.type
_entity.pdbx_description
1 polymer ?
#
loop_
_entity_poly.entity_id
_entity_poly.type
_entity_poly.pdbx_seq_one_letter_code
_entity_poly.pdbx_strand_id
1 'polypeptide(L)' 'MATTEQRFQSLLEQHLGISDPDAINSSASDLGINSVDAVSFLKEVCNEFNVNITPEDAVNLGSMRAVVDHIEAGG' A
#
# COMPACT_ATOMS: atom_id res chain seq x y z
N MET A 1 -2.60 1.99 -19.64
CA MET A 1 -2.75 0.80 -18.76
C MET A 1 -2.46 1.31 -17.36
N ALA A 2 -3.39 1.18 -16.42
CA ALA A 2 -3.14 1.65 -15.06
C ALA A 2 -2.13 0.70 -14.41
N THR A 3 -0.99 1.21 -13.95
CA THR A 3 0.01 0.42 -13.22
C THR A 3 -0.48 0.10 -11.80
N THR A 4 0.15 -0.87 -11.15
CA THR A 4 -0.13 -1.23 -9.75
C THR A 4 -0.04 0.00 -8.85
N GLU A 5 0.96 0.87 -9.09
CA GLU A 5 1.10 2.17 -8.43
C GLU A 5 -0.16 3.04 -8.56
N GLN A 6 -0.73 3.19 -9.76
CA GLN A 6 -1.92 4.01 -9.96
C GLN A 6 -3.15 3.44 -9.25
N ARG A 7 -3.31 2.11 -9.25
CA ARG A 7 -4.39 1.42 -8.54
C ARG A 7 -4.23 1.58 -7.03
N PHE A 8 -3.01 1.42 -6.53
CA PHE A 8 -2.67 1.58 -5.12
C PHE A 8 -2.88 3.02 -4.64
N GLN A 9 -2.53 4.01 -5.46
CA GLN A 9 -2.74 5.42 -5.19
C GLN A 9 -4.24 5.77 -5.13
N SER A 10 -5.06 5.25 -6.05
CA SER A 10 -6.52 5.40 -5.96
C SER A 10 -7.11 4.74 -4.71
N LEU A 11 -6.49 3.67 -4.21
CA LEU A 11 -6.87 3.02 -2.96
C LEU A 11 -6.49 3.88 -1.75
N LEU A 12 -5.28 4.45 -1.72
CA LEU A 12 -4.83 5.39 -0.69
C LEU A 12 -5.75 6.63 -0.62
N GLU A 13 -6.15 7.19 -1.78
CA GLU A 13 -7.10 8.30 -1.83
C GLU A 13 -8.47 7.91 -1.27
N GLN A 14 -9.00 6.75 -1.65
CA GLN A 14 -10.35 6.35 -1.26
C GLN A 14 -10.45 5.88 0.21
N HIS A 15 -9.44 5.18 0.72
CA HIS A 15 -9.46 4.62 2.07
C HIS A 15 -8.88 5.58 3.11
N LEU A 16 -7.78 6.28 2.76
CA LEU A 16 -7.02 7.11 3.70
C LEU A 16 -7.16 8.61 3.39
N GLY A 17 -7.76 8.98 2.25
CA GLY A 17 -7.88 10.38 1.85
C GLY A 17 -6.56 11.00 1.39
N ILE A 18 -5.56 10.18 1.05
CA ILE A 18 -4.21 10.64 0.71
C ILE A 18 -4.08 10.75 -0.80
N SER A 19 -4.20 11.98 -1.28
CA SER A 19 -4.07 12.35 -2.70
C SER A 19 -2.64 12.71 -3.10
N ASP A 20 -1.67 12.36 -2.26
CA ASP A 20 -0.28 12.73 -2.49
C ASP A 20 0.37 11.83 -3.54
N PRO A 21 0.89 12.40 -4.64
CA PRO A 21 1.50 11.62 -5.71
C PRO A 21 2.78 10.92 -5.25
N ASP A 22 3.44 11.44 -4.21
CA ASP A 22 4.66 10.89 -3.62
C ASP A 22 4.38 9.97 -2.42
N ALA A 23 3.10 9.73 -2.08
CA ALA A 23 2.70 8.82 -1.01
C ALA A 23 3.29 7.42 -1.15
N ILE A 24 3.54 6.97 -2.38
CA ILE A 24 4.20 5.70 -2.63
C ILE A 24 5.65 5.73 -2.10
N ASN A 25 6.39 6.83 -2.30
CA ASN A 25 7.75 7.00 -1.81
C ASN A 25 7.84 7.31 -0.31
N SER A 26 6.78 7.88 0.26
CA SER A 26 6.69 8.12 1.70
C SER A 26 6.43 6.84 2.49
N SER A 27 6.88 6.87 3.73
CA SER A 27 6.57 5.81 4.71
C SER A 27 5.15 6.01 5.24
N ALA A 28 4.50 4.93 5.67
CA ALA A 28 3.15 4.99 6.24
C ALA A 28 3.09 6.00 7.41
N SER A 29 4.15 6.06 8.22
CA SER A 29 4.26 7.01 9.32
C SER A 29 4.37 8.48 8.87
N ASP A 30 5.05 8.74 7.75
CA ASP A 30 5.21 10.09 7.17
C ASP A 30 3.88 10.61 6.60
N LEU A 31 3.10 9.68 6.03
CA LEU A 31 1.74 9.90 5.56
C LEU A 31 0.69 10.07 6.67
N GLY A 32 1.09 9.94 7.93
CA GLY A 32 0.16 9.98 9.07
C GLY A 32 -0.73 8.74 9.18
N ILE A 33 -0.38 7.65 8.49
CA ILE A 33 -1.10 6.39 8.52
C ILE A 33 -0.70 5.66 9.80
N ASN A 34 -1.68 5.47 10.68
CA ASN A 34 -1.49 4.73 11.91
C ASN A 34 -1.41 3.22 11.62
N SER A 35 -0.73 2.44 12.46
CA SER A 35 -0.51 1.01 12.25
C SER A 35 -1.81 0.20 12.05
N VAL A 36 -2.92 0.67 12.62
CA VAL A 36 -4.26 0.05 12.45
C VAL A 36 -4.84 0.31 11.07
N ASP A 37 -4.68 1.53 10.56
CA ASP A 37 -5.11 1.93 9.22
C ASP A 37 -4.27 1.20 8.16
N ALA A 38 -2.95 1.14 8.35
CA ALA A 38 -2.05 0.39 7.47
C ALA A 38 -2.43 -1.10 7.36
N VAL A 39 -2.79 -1.75 8.48
CA VAL A 39 -3.20 -3.16 8.48
C VAL A 39 -4.55 -3.37 7.80
N SER A 40 -5.51 -2.47 8.01
CA SER A 40 -6.82 -2.52 7.35
C SER A 40 -6.68 -2.32 5.84
N PHE A 41 -5.88 -1.34 5.45
CA PHE A 41 -5.56 -1.02 4.07
C PHE A 41 -4.82 -2.17 3.36
N LEU A 42 -3.80 -2.75 4.00
CA LEU A 42 -3.08 -3.91 3.48
C LEU A 42 -4.00 -5.11 3.23
N LYS A 43 -4.99 -5.35 4.10
CA LYS A 43 -5.98 -6.42 3.88
C LYS A 43 -6.85 -6.15 2.64
N GLU A 44 -7.28 -4.91 2.45
CA GLU A 44 -8.04 -4.50 1.27
C GLU A 44 -7.22 -4.68 -0.01
N VAL A 45 -5.97 -4.20 -0.01
CA VAL A 45 -4.99 -4.35 -1.08
C VAL A 45 -4.74 -5.84 -1.38
N CYS A 46 -4.48 -6.67 -0.38
CA CYS A 46 -4.32 -8.12 -0.56
C CYS A 46 -5.53 -8.76 -1.25
N ASN A 47 -6.74 -8.36 -0.87
CA ASN A 47 -7.96 -8.86 -1.48
C ASN A 47 -8.15 -8.34 -2.92
N GLU A 48 -7.90 -7.06 -3.17
CA GLU A 48 -8.09 -6.41 -4.47
C GLU A 48 -7.04 -6.86 -5.51
N PHE A 49 -5.78 -6.97 -5.11
CA PHE A 49 -4.67 -7.39 -5.98
C PHE A 49 -4.43 -8.90 -5.95
N ASN A 50 -5.20 -9.65 -5.15
CA ASN A 50 -5.07 -11.09 -4.95
C ASN A 50 -3.66 -11.52 -4.50
N VAL A 51 -3.00 -10.67 -3.70
CA VAL A 51 -1.69 -10.93 -3.11
C VAL A 51 -1.82 -11.35 -1.65
N ASN A 52 -0.80 -12.02 -1.11
CA ASN A 52 -0.78 -12.45 0.28
C ASN A 52 0.41 -11.82 1.01
N ILE A 53 0.21 -10.60 1.51
CA ILE A 53 1.21 -9.90 2.33
C ILE A 53 1.12 -10.42 3.77
N THR A 54 2.19 -11.05 4.22
CA THR A 54 2.30 -11.54 5.61
C THR A 54 2.56 -10.36 6.56
N PRO A 55 2.29 -10.47 7.87
CA PRO A 55 2.69 -9.45 8.82
C PRO A 55 4.22 -9.23 8.85
N GLU A 56 5.01 -10.26 8.52
CA GLU A 56 6.46 -10.15 8.39
C GLU A 56 6.82 -9.26 7.19
N ASP A 57 6.18 -9.46 6.04
CA ASP A 57 6.26 -8.54 4.90
C ASP A 57 5.77 -7.16 5.31
N ALA A 58 4.59 -6.99 5.90
CA ALA A 58 4.08 -5.67 6.29
C ALA A 58 5.06 -4.86 7.17
N VAL A 59 5.77 -5.54 8.08
CA VAL A 59 6.83 -4.94 8.91
C VAL A 59 8.10 -4.62 8.11
N ASN A 60 8.48 -5.49 7.17
CA ASN A 60 9.65 -5.30 6.30
C ASN A 60 9.43 -4.22 5.23
N LEU A 61 8.21 -4.17 4.70
CA LEU A 61 7.79 -3.29 3.62
C LEU A 61 7.86 -1.84 4.12
N GLY A 62 7.30 -1.53 5.30
CA GLY A 62 7.46 -0.26 6.05
C GLY A 62 7.08 1.05 5.30
N SER A 63 6.89 0.95 3.99
CA SER A 63 6.81 1.97 2.96
C SER A 63 5.86 1.46 1.90
N MET A 64 5.05 2.36 1.36
CA MET A 64 4.02 2.01 0.38
C MET A 64 4.62 1.49 -0.92
N ARG A 65 5.81 1.97 -1.30
CA ARG A 65 6.54 1.51 -2.48
C ARG A 65 6.89 0.03 -2.41
N ALA A 66 7.32 -0.45 -1.25
CA ALA A 66 7.69 -1.85 -1.11
C ALA A 66 6.45 -2.74 -1.29
N VAL A 67 5.30 -2.32 -0.77
CA VAL A 67 4.02 -3.02 -0.93
C VAL A 67 3.67 -3.15 -2.42
N VAL A 68 3.77 -2.05 -3.16
CA VAL A 68 3.52 -2.04 -4.61
C VAL A 68 4.51 -2.90 -5.36
N ASP A 69 5.80 -2.81 -5.03
CA ASP A 69 6.86 -3.61 -5.62
C ASP A 69 6.64 -5.11 -5.36
N HIS A 70 6.20 -5.49 -4.17
CA HIS A 70 5.84 -6.87 -3.83
C HIS A 70 4.65 -7.37 -4.64
N ILE A 71 3.65 -6.51 -4.89
CA ILE A 71 2.51 -6.85 -5.75
C ILE A 71 2.95 -7.05 -7.20
N GLU A 72 3.86 -6.20 -7.70
CA GLU A 72 4.37 -6.32 -9.08
C GLU A 72 5.36 -7.46 -9.26
N ALA A 73 6.18 -7.76 -8.25
CA ALA A 73 7.18 -8.83 -8.28
C ALA A 73 6.57 -10.22 -8.02
N GLY A 74 5.43 -10.29 -7.31
CA GLY A 74 4.70 -11.53 -7.01
C GLY A 74 3.64 -11.92 -8.05
N GLY A 75 3.51 -11.18 -9.14
CA GLY A 75 2.59 -11.42 -10.26
C GLY A 75 3.17 -12.27 -11.39
#